data_AF-A0A3D2QAF3-F1
#
_entry.id   AF-A0A3D2QAF3-F1
#
_cell.length_a   1.000
_cell.length_b   1.000
_cell.length_c   1.000
_cell.angle_alpha   90.00
_cell.angle_beta   90.00
_cell.angle_gamma   90.00
#
_symmetry.space_group_name_H-M   'P 1'
#
loop_
_entity.id
_entity.type
_entity.pdbx_description
1 polymer ?
#
loop_
_entity_poly.entity_id
_entity_poly.type
_entity_poly.pdbx_seq_one_letter_code
_entity_poly.pdbx_strand_id
1 'polypeptide(L)'
;MADKEDFKTIVERRPQWDFLQNLPRELKGFRYVDGGRIDGHVLTLCSYVMEAEHRSLDLIYTKETFDYLSVKNVGLERFRDVRYITRDREEFERVIPAVLPRLLEEISPAFRPNCTPMLAKKGILQWEYWKTLPRKIGDFELFITPENPLEFINNSTIFLDYADFAHANELVFLYNRVRNEFFAEIKQESFPGTIHDFDAKSLQQLEGLLSEKLEGYLGKLALGRIEKA
;
A
#
# COMPACT_ATOMS: atom_id res chain seq x y z
N MET A 1 11.58 23.36 -20.40
CA MET A 1 11.78 22.08 -19.71
C MET A 1 12.61 22.39 -18.49
N ALA A 2 12.15 22.08 -17.28
CA ALA A 2 12.97 22.27 -16.09
C ALA A 2 14.25 21.43 -16.23
N ASP A 3 15.40 22.01 -15.91
CA ASP A 3 16.68 21.31 -15.97
C ASP A 3 16.69 20.17 -14.95
N LYS A 4 17.19 19.02 -15.38
CA LYS A 4 17.29 17.84 -14.51
C LYS A 4 18.31 18.14 -13.42
N GLU A 5 17.87 18.10 -12.16
CA GLU A 5 18.81 18.17 -11.04
C GLU A 5 19.63 16.89 -10.96
N ASP A 6 20.94 17.03 -10.75
CA ASP A 6 21.83 15.89 -10.54
C ASP A 6 21.54 15.19 -9.21
N PHE A 7 21.54 13.86 -9.21
CA PHE A 7 21.18 13.05 -8.04
C PHE A 7 22.10 13.33 -6.84
N LYS A 8 23.39 13.57 -7.07
CA LYS A 8 24.36 13.88 -6.00
C LYS A 8 24.04 15.22 -5.36
N THR A 9 23.70 16.23 -6.17
CA THR A 9 23.27 17.55 -5.68
C THR A 9 22.05 17.44 -4.76
N ILE A 10 21.07 16.60 -5.11
CA ILE A 10 19.88 16.39 -4.27
C ILE A 10 20.26 15.73 -2.95
N VAL A 11 21.10 14.68 -2.99
CA VAL A 11 21.59 13.97 -1.78
C VAL A 11 22.32 14.94 -0.84
N GLU A 12 23.21 15.78 -1.35
CA GLU A 12 24.00 16.73 -0.56
C GLU A 12 23.14 17.86 0.02
N ARG A 13 22.15 18.36 -0.73
CA ARG A 13 21.23 19.41 -0.27
C ARG A 13 20.25 18.93 0.78
N ARG A 14 19.75 17.70 0.65
CA ARG A 14 18.62 17.15 1.41
C ARG A 14 18.70 17.37 2.94
N PRO A 15 19.84 17.16 3.63
CA PRO A 15 19.93 17.41 5.09
C PRO A 15 19.65 18.85 5.51
N GLN A 16 20.01 19.81 4.65
CA GLN A 16 19.88 21.26 4.89
C GLN A 16 18.72 21.87 4.08
N TRP A 17 17.82 21.04 3.56
CA TRP A 17 16.77 21.51 2.67
C TRP A 17 15.62 22.14 3.47
N ASP A 18 15.54 23.47 3.45
CA ASP A 18 14.55 24.27 4.21
C ASP A 18 13.11 23.76 4.06
N PHE A 19 12.71 23.34 2.86
CA PHE A 19 11.41 22.73 2.63
C PHE A 19 11.15 21.53 3.56
N LEU A 20 12.07 20.57 3.64
CA LEU A 20 11.94 19.40 4.50
C LEU A 20 11.98 19.77 5.99
N GLN A 21 12.72 20.82 6.35
CA GLN A 21 12.82 21.28 7.74
C GLN A 21 11.55 21.97 8.24
N ASN A 22 10.78 22.57 7.32
CA ASN A 22 9.53 23.25 7.61
C ASN A 22 8.28 22.34 7.52
N LEU A 23 8.45 21.07 7.13
CA LEU A 23 7.36 20.11 7.14
C LEU A 23 6.91 19.78 8.59
N PRO A 24 5.59 19.56 8.83
CA PRO A 24 5.08 19.21 10.15
C PRO A 24 5.77 17.97 10.74
N ARG A 25 6.18 18.03 12.00
CA ARG A 25 6.83 16.87 12.66
C ARG A 25 5.85 15.78 13.08
N GLU A 26 4.58 16.15 13.20
CA GLU A 26 3.47 15.23 13.40
C GLU A 26 2.27 15.74 12.60
N LEU A 27 1.56 14.83 11.93
CA LEU A 27 0.36 15.14 11.17
C LEU A 27 -0.54 13.91 11.07
N LYS A 28 -1.81 14.04 11.46
CA LYS A 28 -2.82 12.97 11.37
C LYS A 28 -2.37 11.65 12.05
N GLY A 29 -1.60 11.74 13.14
CA GLY A 29 -1.05 10.59 13.87
C GLY A 29 0.20 9.96 13.24
N PHE A 30 0.68 10.49 12.11
CA PHE A 30 1.95 10.09 11.53
C PHE A 30 3.07 10.99 12.04
N ARG A 31 4.20 10.37 12.39
CA ARG A 31 5.42 11.09 12.80
C ARG A 31 6.35 11.26 11.62
N TYR A 32 6.90 12.46 11.48
CA TYR A 32 7.98 12.72 10.54
C TYR A 32 9.24 11.93 10.92
N VAL A 33 9.84 11.27 9.94
CA VAL A 33 11.12 10.59 10.03
C VAL A 33 12.04 11.17 8.96
N ASP A 34 13.22 11.60 9.42
CA ASP A 34 14.26 12.10 8.54
C ASP A 34 14.70 11.00 7.56
N GLY A 35 14.77 11.34 6.27
CA GLY A 35 15.13 10.41 5.20
C GLY A 35 16.65 10.24 5.04
N GLY A 36 17.10 10.14 3.79
CA GLY A 36 18.52 9.97 3.41
C GLY A 36 18.89 8.55 3.01
N ARG A 37 17.99 7.58 3.20
CA ARG A 37 18.18 6.22 2.69
C ARG A 37 18.23 6.24 1.16
N ILE A 38 19.26 5.62 0.61
CA ILE A 38 19.39 5.36 -0.83
C ILE A 38 19.18 3.87 -1.05
N ASP A 39 18.25 3.53 -1.93
CA ASP A 39 17.98 2.17 -2.39
C ASP A 39 18.04 2.15 -3.93
N GLY A 40 19.16 1.67 -4.46
CA GLY A 40 19.47 1.67 -5.89
C GLY A 40 19.38 3.04 -6.56
N HIS A 41 18.22 3.31 -7.17
CA HIS A 41 17.91 4.52 -7.93
C HIS A 41 17.04 5.52 -7.15
N VAL A 42 16.62 5.17 -5.94
CA VAL A 42 15.68 5.95 -5.13
C VAL A 42 16.39 6.58 -3.95
N LEU A 43 16.15 7.86 -3.73
CA LEU A 43 16.46 8.58 -2.50
C LEU A 43 15.15 8.83 -1.74
N THR A 44 15.06 8.34 -0.50
CA THR A 44 14.00 8.77 0.42
C THR A 44 14.34 10.15 0.97
N LEU A 45 13.52 11.16 0.70
CA LEU A 45 13.69 12.53 1.18
C LEU A 45 13.27 12.67 2.64
N CYS A 46 12.12 12.10 2.97
CA CYS A 46 11.60 11.92 4.33
C CYS A 46 10.44 10.92 4.29
N SER A 47 10.00 10.49 5.47
CA SER A 47 8.82 9.63 5.62
C SER A 47 7.90 10.15 6.71
N TYR A 48 6.61 9.89 6.57
CA TYR A 48 5.62 10.02 7.63
C TYR A 48 5.19 8.63 8.04
N VAL A 49 5.39 8.25 9.30
CA VAL A 49 5.27 6.85 9.76
C VAL A 49 4.28 6.74 10.91
N MET A 50 3.39 5.75 10.82
CA MET A 50 2.48 5.30 11.87
C MET A 50 2.79 3.81 12.12
N GLU A 51 3.85 3.57 12.89
CA GLU A 51 4.46 2.24 13.04
C GLU A 51 3.46 1.19 13.56
N ALA A 52 2.66 1.56 14.56
CA ALA A 52 1.69 0.66 15.20
C ALA A 52 0.59 0.17 14.24
N GLU A 53 0.40 0.84 13.10
CA GLU A 53 -0.63 0.51 12.11
C GLU A 53 -0.01 0.06 10.77
N HIS A 54 1.31 -0.20 10.75
CA HIS A 54 2.06 -0.60 9.55
C HIS A 54 1.82 0.31 8.34
N ARG A 55 1.77 1.64 8.57
CA ARG A 55 1.46 2.63 7.52
C ARG A 55 2.53 3.69 7.44
N SER A 56 2.91 4.05 6.22
CA SER A 56 3.77 5.20 5.99
C SER A 56 3.59 5.84 4.62
N LEU A 57 3.99 7.10 4.52
CA LEU A 57 4.11 7.83 3.27
C LEU A 57 5.57 8.27 3.11
N ASP A 58 6.26 7.75 2.10
CA ASP A 58 7.58 8.21 1.74
C ASP A 58 7.48 9.33 0.71
N LEU A 59 8.23 10.41 0.91
CA LEU A 59 8.55 11.36 -0.15
C LEU A 59 9.89 10.95 -0.74
N ILE A 60 9.94 10.75 -2.05
CA ILE A 60 11.15 10.24 -2.72
C ILE A 60 11.54 11.08 -3.92
N TYR A 61 12.80 10.95 -4.31
CA TYR A 61 13.30 11.27 -5.64
C TYR A 61 13.85 10.00 -6.29
N THR A 62 13.59 9.78 -7.57
CA THR A 62 14.19 8.67 -8.34
C THR A 62 15.04 9.16 -9.51
N LYS A 63 16.27 8.64 -9.61
CA LYS A 63 17.20 8.95 -10.70
C LYS A 63 16.87 8.24 -12.02
N GLU A 64 15.97 7.25 -12.00
CA GLU A 64 15.52 6.57 -13.22
C GLU A 64 14.65 7.46 -14.10
N THR A 65 13.70 8.15 -13.47
CA THR A 65 12.70 8.97 -14.18
C THR A 65 12.84 10.46 -13.90
N PHE A 66 13.78 10.83 -13.01
CA PHE A 66 14.08 12.19 -12.56
C PHE A 66 12.90 12.86 -11.86
N ASP A 67 12.06 12.07 -11.20
CA ASP A 67 10.82 12.54 -10.61
C ASP A 67 10.89 12.56 -9.07
N TYR A 68 10.32 13.62 -8.52
CA TYR A 68 9.82 13.72 -7.15
C TYR A 68 8.41 13.15 -7.09
N LEU A 69 8.13 12.27 -6.12
CA LEU A 69 6.81 11.68 -5.92
C LEU A 69 6.62 11.15 -4.50
N SER A 70 5.38 10.80 -4.18
CA SER A 70 5.04 10.13 -2.92
C SER A 70 4.78 8.64 -3.11
N VAL A 71 5.22 7.82 -2.17
CA VAL A 71 4.99 6.38 -2.13
C VAL A 71 4.21 6.05 -0.88
N LYS A 72 3.09 5.39 -1.06
CA LYS A 72 2.22 4.92 0.02
C LYS A 72 2.62 3.50 0.40
N ASN A 73 2.74 3.28 1.70
CA ASN A 73 2.95 1.97 2.29
C ASN A 73 1.79 1.67 3.26
N VAL A 74 1.10 0.55 3.05
CA VAL A 74 0.02 0.07 3.93
C VAL A 74 0.20 -1.43 4.10
N GLY A 75 0.56 -1.88 5.29
CA GLY A 75 0.96 -3.27 5.50
C GLY A 75 2.20 -3.60 4.67
N LEU A 76 2.14 -4.69 3.90
CA LEU A 76 3.19 -5.06 2.96
C LEU A 76 2.97 -4.48 1.56
N GLU A 77 1.92 -3.68 1.36
CA GLU A 77 1.67 -3.01 0.08
C GLU A 77 2.44 -1.71 -0.06
N ARG A 78 3.11 -1.55 -1.21
CA ARG A 78 3.88 -0.35 -1.57
C ARG A 78 3.54 0.10 -2.98
N PHE A 79 3.02 1.33 -3.11
CA PHE A 79 2.61 1.86 -4.41
C PHE A 79 2.84 3.36 -4.55
N ARG A 80 3.17 3.79 -5.78
CA ARG A 80 3.45 5.19 -6.11
C ARG A 80 2.15 5.96 -6.33
N ASP A 81 2.07 7.15 -5.75
CA ASP A 81 0.98 8.07 -6.05
C ASP A 81 1.35 8.94 -7.25
N VAL A 82 0.69 8.67 -8.38
CA VAL A 82 1.00 9.32 -9.66
C VAL A 82 0.34 10.70 -9.82
N ARG A 83 -0.51 11.14 -8.89
CA ARG A 83 -1.26 12.39 -9.02
C ARG A 83 -0.40 13.64 -8.86
N TYR A 84 0.73 13.51 -8.15
CA TYR A 84 1.61 14.62 -7.78
C TYR A 84 3.07 14.36 -8.16
N ILE A 85 3.29 13.59 -9.23
CA ILE A 85 4.62 13.36 -9.78
C ILE A 85 5.11 14.62 -10.51
N THR A 86 6.33 15.07 -10.21
CA THR A 86 6.93 16.21 -10.90
C THR A 86 8.44 16.08 -11.00
N ARG A 87 9.03 16.66 -12.05
CA ARG A 87 10.49 16.79 -12.21
C ARG A 87 11.01 18.11 -11.66
N ASP A 88 10.11 19.04 -11.35
CA ASP A 88 10.42 20.37 -10.89
C ASP A 88 10.42 20.38 -9.35
N ARG A 89 11.60 20.68 -8.80
CA ARG A 89 11.80 20.80 -7.36
C ARG A 89 10.90 21.87 -6.74
N GLU A 90 10.82 23.05 -7.35
CA GLU A 90 10.04 24.17 -6.81
C GLU A 90 8.55 23.87 -6.86
N GLU A 91 8.09 23.18 -7.89
CA GLU A 91 6.73 22.65 -7.94
C GLU A 91 6.48 21.64 -6.81
N PHE A 92 7.40 20.71 -6.58
CA PHE A 92 7.29 19.73 -5.50
C PHE A 92 7.21 20.41 -4.12
N GLU A 93 8.09 21.37 -3.85
CA GLU A 93 8.12 22.16 -2.62
C GLU A 93 6.80 22.91 -2.39
N ARG A 94 6.17 23.41 -3.47
CA ARG A 94 4.90 24.15 -3.41
C ARG A 94 3.69 23.22 -3.24
N VAL A 95 3.66 22.09 -3.93
CA VAL A 95 2.48 21.21 -4.00
C VAL A 95 2.35 20.34 -2.76
N ILE A 96 3.45 19.75 -2.30
CA ILE A 96 3.42 18.74 -1.23
C ILE A 96 2.75 19.24 0.06
N PRO A 97 3.05 20.43 0.60
CA PRO A 97 2.41 20.91 1.82
C PRO A 97 0.88 20.98 1.72
N ALA A 98 0.36 21.32 0.55
CA ALA A 98 -1.08 21.44 0.32
C ALA A 98 -1.79 20.07 0.25
N VAL A 99 -1.11 19.04 -0.25
CA VAL A 99 -1.72 17.71 -0.50
C VAL A 99 -1.35 16.68 0.56
N LEU A 100 -0.31 16.92 1.35
CA LEU A 100 0.19 16.01 2.37
C LEU A 100 -0.89 15.55 3.37
N PRO A 101 -1.75 16.43 3.95
CA PRO A 101 -2.81 15.97 4.86
C PRO A 101 -3.74 14.95 4.22
N ARG A 102 -4.07 15.13 2.93
CA ARG A 102 -4.91 14.21 2.16
C ARG A 102 -4.18 12.89 1.88
N LEU A 103 -2.90 12.95 1.50
CA LEU A 103 -2.10 11.74 1.23
C LEU A 103 -2.01 10.83 2.47
N LEU A 104 -1.84 11.42 3.66
CA LEU A 104 -1.82 10.70 4.93
C LEU A 104 -3.20 10.18 5.33
N GLU A 105 -4.24 10.99 5.12
CA GLU A 105 -5.61 10.57 5.39
C GLU A 105 -6.01 9.36 4.55
N GLU A 106 -5.66 9.34 3.26
CA GLU A 106 -5.96 8.23 2.34
C GLU A 106 -5.31 6.89 2.72
N ILE A 107 -4.22 6.92 3.50
CA ILE A 107 -3.56 5.70 4.02
C ILE A 107 -3.83 5.49 5.51
N SER A 108 -4.75 6.22 6.13
CA SER A 108 -5.10 6.00 7.54
C SER A 108 -6.05 4.79 7.70
N PRO A 109 -6.05 4.09 8.85
CA PRO A 109 -6.93 2.94 9.09
C PRO A 109 -8.42 3.25 8.95
N ALA A 110 -8.84 4.48 9.26
CA ALA A 110 -10.24 4.90 9.23
C ALA A 110 -10.70 5.43 7.85
N PHE A 111 -9.79 5.52 6.87
CA PHE A 111 -10.13 6.08 5.57
C PHE A 111 -11.18 5.24 4.84
N ARG A 112 -12.12 5.92 4.18
CA ARG A 112 -13.08 5.29 3.27
C ARG A 112 -12.73 5.67 1.83
N PRO A 113 -12.37 4.71 0.97
CA PRO A 113 -12.09 4.94 -0.44
C PRO A 113 -13.19 5.70 -1.18
N ASN A 114 -12.83 6.43 -2.24
CA ASN A 114 -13.82 7.09 -3.08
C ASN A 114 -14.72 6.08 -3.81
N CYS A 115 -14.23 4.86 -4.00
CA CYS A 115 -14.97 3.75 -4.60
C CYS A 115 -16.00 3.10 -3.66
N THR A 116 -16.15 3.57 -2.41
CA THR A 116 -17.08 3.04 -1.39
C THR A 116 -18.50 2.76 -1.91
N PRO A 117 -19.18 3.66 -2.66
CA PRO A 117 -20.53 3.38 -3.16
C PRO A 117 -20.60 2.17 -4.10
N MET A 118 -19.55 1.93 -4.87
CA MET A 118 -19.45 0.79 -5.79
C MET A 118 -19.14 -0.51 -5.04
N LEU A 119 -18.30 -0.46 -4.02
CA LEU A 119 -18.06 -1.61 -3.13
C LEU A 119 -19.34 -2.01 -2.39
N ALA A 120 -20.11 -1.03 -1.91
CA ALA A 120 -21.42 -1.25 -1.31
C ALA A 120 -22.39 -1.91 -2.29
N LYS A 121 -22.46 -1.43 -3.54
CA LYS A 121 -23.29 -2.06 -4.59
C LYS A 121 -22.87 -3.49 -4.89
N LYS A 122 -21.57 -3.80 -4.81
CA LYS A 122 -21.04 -5.17 -4.97
C LYS A 122 -21.29 -6.07 -3.75
N GLY A 123 -21.74 -5.50 -2.63
CA GLY A 123 -22.00 -6.20 -1.38
C GLY A 123 -20.78 -6.39 -0.48
N ILE A 124 -19.60 -5.85 -0.85
CA ILE A 124 -18.35 -6.07 -0.10
C ILE A 124 -18.46 -5.49 1.31
N LEU A 125 -19.04 -4.31 1.45
CA LEU A 125 -19.14 -3.63 2.75
C LEU A 125 -20.21 -4.24 3.67
N GLN A 126 -21.13 -5.01 3.11
CA GLN A 126 -22.20 -5.73 3.82
C GLN A 126 -21.91 -7.22 3.96
N TRP A 127 -20.75 -7.66 3.47
CA TRP A 127 -20.35 -9.04 3.52
C TRP A 127 -20.03 -9.38 4.97
N GLU A 128 -20.80 -10.23 5.61
CA GLU A 128 -20.61 -10.55 7.04
C GLU A 128 -19.71 -11.77 7.25
N TYR A 129 -19.53 -12.61 6.22
CA TYR A 129 -18.74 -13.84 6.32
C TYR A 129 -17.31 -13.60 6.81
N TRP A 130 -16.65 -12.49 6.43
CA TRP A 130 -15.28 -12.22 6.87
C TRP A 130 -15.14 -12.17 8.40
N LYS A 131 -16.21 -11.85 9.14
CA LYS A 131 -16.20 -11.83 10.62
C LYS A 131 -16.06 -13.23 11.24
N THR A 132 -16.33 -14.27 10.45
CA THR A 132 -16.10 -15.67 10.85
C THR A 132 -14.65 -16.12 10.65
N LEU A 133 -13.87 -15.36 9.88
CA LEU A 133 -12.49 -15.71 9.60
C LEU A 133 -11.61 -15.51 10.84
N PRO A 134 -10.63 -16.41 11.11
CA PRO A 134 -9.73 -16.26 12.24
C PRO A 134 -8.92 -14.96 12.16
N ARG A 135 -8.78 -14.24 13.27
CA ARG A 135 -7.93 -13.04 13.31
C ARG A 135 -6.44 -13.35 13.10
N LYS A 136 -6.04 -14.59 13.36
CA LYS A 136 -4.66 -15.07 13.21
C LYS A 136 -4.66 -16.52 12.73
N ILE A 137 -3.80 -16.83 11.76
CA ILE A 137 -3.55 -18.17 11.23
C ILE A 137 -2.03 -18.35 11.12
N GLY A 138 -1.44 -19.19 11.98
CA GLY A 138 0.02 -19.24 12.09
C GLY A 138 0.58 -17.86 12.48
N ASP A 139 1.53 -17.36 11.70
CA ASP A 139 2.11 -16.02 11.88
C ASP A 139 1.37 -14.91 11.11
N PHE A 140 0.38 -15.26 10.29
CA PHE A 140 -0.43 -14.29 9.56
C PHE A 140 -1.52 -13.68 10.43
N GLU A 141 -1.66 -12.36 10.37
CA GLU A 141 -2.75 -11.61 10.97
C GLU A 141 -3.69 -11.03 9.92
N LEU A 142 -4.99 -11.02 10.24
CA LEU A 142 -6.01 -10.39 9.41
C LEU A 142 -5.89 -8.87 9.53
N PHE A 143 -5.18 -8.24 8.58
CA PHE A 143 -4.79 -6.83 8.62
C PHE A 143 -5.83 -5.91 7.98
N ILE A 144 -6.10 -6.05 6.67
CA ILE A 144 -7.17 -5.31 5.98
C ILE A 144 -8.46 -6.12 6.02
N THR A 145 -9.57 -5.42 6.27
CA THR A 145 -10.91 -6.03 6.33
C THR A 145 -11.91 -5.25 5.48
N PRO A 146 -13.07 -5.85 5.12
CA PRO A 146 -14.07 -5.18 4.31
C PRO A 146 -14.68 -3.93 4.95
N GLU A 147 -14.50 -3.70 6.26
CA GLU A 147 -14.93 -2.46 6.92
C GLU A 147 -14.14 -1.24 6.47
N ASN A 148 -12.83 -1.41 6.26
CA ASN A 148 -11.89 -0.34 5.90
C ASN A 148 -11.04 -0.80 4.70
N PRO A 149 -11.65 -1.00 3.52
CA PRO A 149 -10.91 -1.47 2.35
C PRO A 149 -9.91 -0.40 1.88
N LEU A 150 -8.86 -0.84 1.20
CA LEU A 150 -7.81 0.01 0.67
C LEU A 150 -7.98 0.20 -0.85
N GLU A 151 -8.13 1.46 -1.27
CA GLU A 151 -8.08 1.80 -2.69
C GLU A 151 -6.67 1.52 -3.23
N PHE A 152 -6.60 0.70 -4.28
CA PHE A 152 -5.33 0.20 -4.80
C PHE A 152 -5.19 0.50 -6.29
N ILE A 153 -4.02 0.19 -6.84
CA ILE A 153 -3.68 0.50 -8.24
C ILE A 153 -4.52 -0.30 -9.23
N ASN A 154 -4.46 0.08 -10.51
CA ASN A 154 -5.08 -0.65 -11.63
C ASN A 154 -6.58 -0.92 -11.45
N ASN A 155 -7.29 0.02 -10.82
CA ASN A 155 -8.73 -0.07 -10.54
C ASN A 155 -9.11 -1.21 -9.57
N SER A 156 -8.15 -1.69 -8.80
CA SER A 156 -8.37 -2.71 -7.78
C SER A 156 -8.62 -2.06 -6.41
N THR A 157 -9.26 -2.81 -5.53
CA THR A 157 -9.42 -2.44 -4.12
C THR A 157 -9.11 -3.67 -3.30
N ILE A 158 -8.16 -3.55 -2.38
CA ILE A 158 -7.87 -4.59 -1.40
C ILE A 158 -8.94 -4.52 -0.33
N PHE A 159 -9.64 -5.62 -0.09
CA PHE A 159 -10.75 -5.66 0.87
C PHE A 159 -10.56 -6.74 1.94
N LEU A 160 -9.57 -7.61 1.81
CA LEU A 160 -9.19 -8.60 2.81
C LEU A 160 -7.70 -8.89 2.65
N ASP A 161 -6.96 -8.96 3.75
CA ASP A 161 -5.51 -9.20 3.72
C ASP A 161 -5.05 -9.98 4.95
N TYR A 162 -4.28 -11.05 4.72
CA TYR A 162 -3.54 -11.77 5.74
C TYR A 162 -2.04 -11.52 5.56
N ALA A 163 -1.45 -10.82 6.52
CA ALA A 163 -0.05 -10.42 6.47
C ALA A 163 0.75 -11.09 7.59
N ASP A 164 1.92 -11.63 7.24
CA ASP A 164 2.99 -11.99 8.16
C ASP A 164 4.11 -10.97 7.97
N PHE A 165 4.09 -9.96 8.83
CA PHE A 165 5.05 -8.85 8.78
C PHE A 165 6.48 -9.27 9.11
N ALA A 166 6.67 -10.33 9.89
CA ALA A 166 8.00 -10.77 10.31
C ALA A 166 8.79 -11.38 9.16
N HIS A 167 8.10 -12.09 8.26
CA HIS A 167 8.71 -12.76 7.11
C HIS A 167 8.35 -12.10 5.76
N ALA A 168 7.60 -11.00 5.78
CA ALA A 168 7.11 -10.30 4.60
C ALA A 168 6.33 -11.22 3.64
N ASN A 169 5.47 -12.08 4.21
CA ASN A 169 4.55 -12.91 3.45
C ASN A 169 3.14 -12.33 3.53
N GLU A 170 2.37 -12.44 2.46
CA GLU A 170 1.04 -11.85 2.35
C GLU A 170 0.14 -12.69 1.46
N LEU A 171 -1.14 -12.80 1.82
CA LEU A 171 -2.20 -13.23 0.93
C LEU A 171 -3.28 -12.16 0.93
N VAL A 172 -3.38 -11.46 -0.20
CA VAL A 172 -4.22 -10.28 -0.36
C VAL A 172 -5.35 -10.55 -1.34
N PHE A 173 -6.57 -10.14 -1.00
CA PHE A 173 -7.76 -10.30 -1.84
C PHE A 173 -8.22 -8.96 -2.39
N LEU A 174 -8.41 -8.93 -3.70
CA LEU A 174 -8.71 -7.73 -4.45
C LEU A 174 -10.02 -7.87 -5.23
N TYR A 175 -10.75 -6.77 -5.31
CA TYR A 175 -11.84 -6.61 -6.26
C TYR A 175 -11.43 -5.64 -7.36
N ASN A 176 -11.43 -6.10 -8.62
CA ASN A 176 -11.22 -5.22 -9.76
C ASN A 176 -12.56 -4.73 -10.30
N ARG A 177 -12.76 -3.42 -10.29
CA ARG A 177 -14.03 -2.82 -10.71
C ARG A 177 -14.28 -2.79 -12.21
N VAL A 178 -13.23 -2.87 -13.03
CA VAL A 178 -13.36 -2.85 -14.49
C VAL A 178 -13.66 -4.26 -14.98
N ARG A 179 -12.94 -5.26 -14.47
CA ARG A 179 -13.17 -6.68 -14.78
C ARG A 179 -14.38 -7.26 -14.04
N ASN A 180 -14.81 -6.62 -12.94
CA ASN A 180 -15.89 -7.07 -12.06
C ASN A 180 -15.61 -8.48 -11.49
N GLU A 181 -14.37 -8.69 -11.03
CA GLU A 181 -13.85 -9.98 -10.56
C GLU A 181 -13.18 -9.84 -9.20
N PHE A 182 -13.26 -10.91 -8.40
CA PHE A 182 -12.47 -11.11 -7.20
C PHE A 182 -11.30 -12.02 -7.53
N PHE A 183 -10.13 -11.69 -7.02
CA PHE A 183 -8.91 -12.47 -7.20
C PHE A 183 -8.01 -12.26 -5.98
N ALA A 184 -6.96 -13.06 -5.87
CA ALA A 184 -5.96 -12.91 -4.84
C ALA A 184 -4.55 -12.84 -5.44
N GLU A 185 -3.66 -12.19 -4.72
CA GLU A 185 -2.23 -12.17 -4.99
C GLU A 185 -1.48 -12.54 -3.71
N ILE A 186 -0.22 -12.93 -3.85
CA ILE A 186 0.64 -13.21 -2.70
C ILE A 186 1.90 -12.36 -2.73
N LYS A 187 2.47 -12.16 -1.55
CA LYS A 187 3.91 -11.89 -1.40
C LYS A 187 4.54 -13.04 -0.64
N GLN A 188 5.72 -13.44 -1.07
CA GLN A 188 6.57 -14.37 -0.35
C GLN A 188 7.94 -13.73 -0.20
N GLU A 189 8.35 -13.43 1.03
CA GLU A 189 9.60 -12.70 1.34
C GLU A 189 9.71 -11.39 0.54
N SER A 190 8.64 -10.60 0.51
CA SER A 190 8.48 -9.38 -0.31
C SER A 190 8.39 -9.59 -1.84
N PHE A 191 8.58 -10.81 -2.35
CA PHE A 191 8.45 -11.06 -3.79
C PHE A 191 6.99 -11.33 -4.17
N PRO A 192 6.38 -10.50 -5.03
CA PRO A 192 5.00 -10.70 -5.45
C PRO A 192 4.85 -12.00 -6.25
N GLY A 193 3.64 -12.53 -6.27
CA GLY A 193 3.27 -13.71 -7.05
C GLY A 193 1.78 -13.67 -7.41
N THR A 194 1.49 -14.00 -8.66
CA THR A 194 0.12 -14.19 -9.15
C THR A 194 -0.34 -15.61 -8.84
N ILE A 195 -1.59 -15.73 -8.40
CA ILE A 195 -2.24 -17.01 -8.10
C ILE A 195 -3.67 -16.98 -8.64
N HIS A 196 -4.29 -18.16 -8.76
CA HIS A 196 -5.66 -18.29 -9.27
C HIS A 196 -6.57 -19.12 -8.35
N ASP A 197 -6.05 -19.63 -7.24
CA ASP A 197 -6.77 -20.51 -6.31
C ASP A 197 -8.03 -19.90 -5.69
N PHE A 198 -8.08 -18.56 -5.67
CA PHE A 198 -9.14 -17.74 -5.07
C PHE A 198 -9.88 -16.86 -6.09
N ASP A 199 -9.73 -17.12 -7.39
CA ASP A 199 -10.48 -16.38 -8.42
C ASP A 199 -11.98 -16.67 -8.29
N ALA A 200 -12.78 -15.61 -8.19
CA ALA A 200 -14.21 -15.71 -7.97
C ALA A 200 -15.01 -14.61 -8.69
N LYS A 201 -16.22 -14.95 -9.13
CA LYS A 201 -17.16 -14.00 -9.77
C LYS A 201 -18.13 -13.37 -8.76
N SER A 202 -18.31 -14.01 -7.60
CA SER A 202 -19.21 -13.57 -6.53
C SER A 202 -18.57 -13.75 -5.15
N LEU A 203 -19.07 -13.01 -4.16
CA LEU A 203 -18.66 -13.18 -2.77
C LEU A 203 -18.98 -14.58 -2.26
N GLN A 204 -20.15 -15.13 -2.61
CA GLN A 204 -20.53 -16.50 -2.21
C GLN A 204 -19.57 -17.58 -2.73
N GLN A 205 -19.06 -17.41 -3.96
CA GLN A 205 -18.03 -18.31 -4.49
C GLN A 205 -16.72 -18.16 -3.70
N LEU A 206 -16.32 -16.91 -3.42
CA LEU A 206 -15.13 -16.64 -2.62
C LEU A 206 -15.24 -17.19 -1.19
N GLU A 207 -16.41 -17.12 -0.56
CA GLU A 207 -16.68 -17.73 0.75
C GLU A 207 -16.37 -19.23 0.75
N GLY A 208 -16.83 -19.95 -0.27
CA GLY A 208 -16.54 -21.37 -0.43
C GLY A 208 -15.05 -21.66 -0.55
N LEU A 209 -14.33 -20.87 -1.36
CA LEU A 209 -12.87 -21.01 -1.54
C LEU A 209 -12.11 -20.70 -0.25
N LEU A 210 -12.52 -19.66 0.49
CA LEU A 210 -11.93 -19.33 1.78
C LEU A 210 -12.18 -20.42 2.83
N SER A 211 -13.41 -20.92 2.92
CA SER A 211 -13.78 -22.00 3.85
C SER A 211 -12.96 -23.26 3.60
N GLU A 212 -12.75 -23.61 2.33
CA GLU A 212 -12.07 -24.84 1.93
C GLU A 212 -10.54 -24.72 2.06
N LYS A 213 -9.96 -23.59 1.66
CA LYS A 213 -8.52 -23.52 1.35
C LYS A 213 -7.70 -22.59 2.23
N LEU A 214 -8.29 -21.57 2.88
CA LEU A 214 -7.54 -20.44 3.45
C LEU A 214 -6.40 -20.89 4.38
N GLU A 215 -6.72 -21.67 5.41
CA GLU A 215 -5.73 -22.07 6.44
C GLU A 215 -4.62 -22.94 5.84
N GLY A 216 -4.99 -23.93 5.03
CA GLY A 216 -4.01 -24.77 4.34
C GLY A 216 -3.14 -23.99 3.34
N TYR A 217 -3.69 -22.95 2.72
CA TYR A 217 -2.96 -22.10 1.79
C TYR A 217 -1.93 -21.23 2.50
N LEU A 218 -2.32 -20.54 3.58
CA LEU A 218 -1.40 -19.74 4.40
C LEU A 218 -0.28 -20.61 4.99
N GLY A 219 -0.59 -21.83 5.43
CA GLY A 219 0.43 -22.78 5.88
C GLY A 219 1.44 -23.16 4.80
N LYS A 220 1.01 -23.32 3.55
CA LYS A 220 1.92 -23.56 2.41
C LYS A 220 2.74 -22.32 2.06
N LEU A 221 2.12 -21.14 2.10
CA LEU A 221 2.79 -19.86 1.81
C LEU A 221 3.91 -19.60 2.82
N ALA A 222 3.67 -19.80 4.12
CA ALA A 222 4.72 -19.69 5.15
C ALA A 222 5.91 -20.63 4.91
N LEU A 223 5.69 -21.78 4.28
CA LEU A 223 6.73 -22.76 3.96
C LEU A 223 7.39 -22.53 2.58
N GLY A 224 6.95 -21.49 1.85
CA GLY A 224 7.42 -21.20 0.50
C GLY A 224 7.04 -22.26 -0.54
N ARG A 225 5.90 -22.94 -0.36
CA ARG A 225 5.45 -24.09 -1.17
C ARG A 225 4.28 -23.78 -2.10
N ILE A 226 4.11 -22.51 -2.46
CA ILE A 226 3.07 -22.09 -3.42
C ILE A 226 3.67 -22.05 -4.81
N GLU A 227 3.02 -22.73 -5.77
CA GLU A 227 3.33 -22.58 -7.19
C GLU A 227 2.77 -21.24 -7.67
N LYS A 228 3.66 -20.38 -8.19
CA LYS A 228 3.29 -19.11 -8.81
C LYS A 228 2.90 -19.37 -10.27
N ALA A 229 1.89 -18.67 -10.77
CA ALA A 229 1.46 -18.75 -12.16
C ALA A 229 2.49 -18.17 -13.14
#